data_AF-A0A8K1CZZ7-F1
#
_entry.id   AF-A0A8K1CZZ7-F1
#
_cell.length_a   1.000
_cell.length_b   1.000
_cell.length_c   1.000
_cell.angle_alpha   90.00
_cell.angle_beta   90.00
_cell.angle_gamma   90.00
#
_symmetry.space_group_name_H-M   'P 1'
#
loop_
_entity.id
_entity.type
_entity.pdbx_description
1 polymer ?
#
loop_
_entity_poly.entity_id
_entity_poly.type
_entity_poly.pdbx_seq_one_letter_code
_entity_poly.pdbx_strand_id
1 'polypeptide(L)'
;METPFYKYALMRNFIREVLEQEKLSDYVKDRLHRDEQMRNRFCNEDEDTIRKLIDEVIEYITSGKGKDKRDEVLNAIRSFCTEGT
;
A
#
# COMPACT_ATOMS: atom_id res chain seq x y z
N MET A 1 10.99 -11.04 16.07
CA MET A 1 11.08 -11.31 14.63
C MET A 1 9.68 -11.14 14.06
N GLU A 2 9.48 -10.21 13.12
CA GLU A 2 8.21 -10.10 12.40
C GLU A 2 8.04 -11.30 11.48
N THR A 3 6.86 -11.94 11.47
CA THR A 3 6.60 -13.04 10.53
C THR A 3 6.15 -12.45 9.17
N PRO A 4 6.43 -13.14 8.04
CA PRO A 4 5.94 -12.70 6.74
C PRO A 4 4.42 -12.51 6.71
N PHE A 5 3.68 -13.39 7.39
CA PHE A 5 2.23 -13.28 7.53
C PHE A 5 1.80 -11.96 8.19
N TYR A 6 2.44 -11.59 9.31
CA TYR A 6 2.11 -10.36 10.03
C TYR A 6 2.47 -9.10 9.22
N LYS A 7 3.66 -9.09 8.58
CA LYS A 7 4.08 -8.03 7.65
C LYS A 7 3.01 -7.75 6.59
N TYR A 8 2.58 -8.80 5.87
CA TYR A 8 1.59 -8.65 4.79
C TYR A 8 0.18 -8.37 5.28
N ALA A 9 -0.20 -8.80 6.49
CA ALA A 9 -1.46 -8.40 7.09
C ALA A 9 -1.51 -6.87 7.32
N LEU A 10 -0.43 -6.30 7.85
CA LEU A 10 -0.32 -4.85 8.05
C LEU A 10 -0.35 -4.08 6.72
N MET A 11 0.39 -4.56 5.71
CA MET A 11 0.40 -3.93 4.38
C MET A 11 -0.98 -3.96 3.72
N ARG A 12 -1.71 -5.08 3.80
CA ARG A 12 -3.09 -5.17 3.27
C ARG A 12 -4.05 -4.24 4.00
N ASN A 13 -3.93 -4.13 5.32
CA ASN A 13 -4.73 -3.18 6.10
C ASN A 13 -4.46 -1.73 5.68
N PHE A 14 -3.19 -1.38 5.47
CA PHE A 14 -2.82 -0.06 4.95
C PHE A 14 -3.43 0.20 3.57
N ILE A 15 -3.29 -0.74 2.63
CA ILE A 15 -3.87 -0.60 1.28
C ILE A 15 -5.39 -0.43 1.34
N ARG A 16 -6.07 -1.18 2.22
CA ARG A 16 -7.52 -1.01 2.44
C ARG A 16 -7.85 0.41 2.89
N GLU A 17 -7.11 0.94 3.88
CA GLU A 17 -7.29 2.31 4.36
C GLU A 17 -7.07 3.35 3.25
N VAL A 18 -6.06 3.14 2.39
CA VAL A 18 -5.77 4.01 1.22
C VAL A 18 -6.95 4.02 0.25
N LEU A 19 -7.52 2.85 -0.07
CA LEU A 19 -8.65 2.73 -1.01
C LEU A 19 -9.92 3.43 -0.52
N GLU A 20 -10.07 3.57 0.80
CA GLU A 20 -11.18 4.28 1.45
C GLU A 20 -11.04 5.81 1.38
N GLN A 21 -9.87 6.33 0.96
CA GLN A 21 -9.63 7.77 0.88
C GLN A 21 -10.09 8.38 -0.43
N GLU A 22 -10.56 9.63 -0.34
CA GLU A 22 -10.84 10.49 -1.49
C GLU A 22 -9.53 10.96 -2.15
N LYS A 23 -8.56 11.40 -1.34
CA LYS A 23 -7.22 11.84 -1.78
C LYS A 23 -6.15 10.84 -1.37
N LEU A 24 -6.06 9.74 -2.11
CA LEU A 24 -5.23 8.60 -1.70
C LEU A 24 -3.73 8.94 -1.69
N SER A 25 -3.24 9.72 -2.66
CA SER A 25 -1.81 10.07 -2.75
C SER A 25 -1.35 10.91 -1.56
N ASP A 26 -2.18 11.87 -1.13
CA ASP A 26 -1.90 12.70 0.06
C ASP A 26 -1.85 11.83 1.33
N TYR A 27 -2.78 10.89 1.45
CA TYR A 27 -2.83 9.95 2.57
C TYR A 27 -1.61 9.02 2.60
N VAL A 28 -1.24 8.43 1.47
CA VAL A 28 -0.04 7.58 1.35
C VAL A 28 1.20 8.37 1.76
N LYS A 29 1.36 9.58 1.25
CA LYS A 29 2.50 10.44 1.57
C LYS A 29 2.57 10.78 3.05
N ASP A 30 1.48 11.23 3.66
CA ASP A 30 1.45 11.57 5.09
C ASP A 30 1.76 10.36 5.97
N ARG A 31 1.12 9.21 5.71
CA ARG A 31 1.27 8.02 6.54
C ARG A 31 2.66 7.40 6.42
N LEU A 32 3.20 7.24 5.21
CA LEU A 32 4.54 6.68 5.02
C LEU A 32 5.65 7.65 5.45
N HIS A 33 5.38 8.95 5.52
CA HIS A 33 6.31 9.91 6.11
C HIS A 33 6.41 9.76 7.63
N ARG A 34 5.27 9.50 8.30
CA ARG A 34 5.19 9.40 9.77
C ARG A 34 5.51 7.99 10.31
N ASP A 35 5.22 6.95 9.53
CA ASP A 35 5.41 5.56 9.93
C ASP A 35 6.59 4.93 9.17
N GLU A 36 7.78 5.05 9.76
CA GLU A 36 9.00 4.49 9.20
C GLU A 36 8.93 2.96 9.01
N GLN A 37 8.26 2.24 9.92
CA GLN A 37 8.15 0.79 9.77
C GLN A 37 7.29 0.43 8.57
N MET A 38 6.14 1.09 8.40
CA MET A 38 5.28 0.89 7.23
C MET A 38 5.98 1.30 5.95
N ARG A 39 6.68 2.43 5.94
CA ARG A 39 7.56 2.84 4.83
C ARG A 39 8.54 1.74 4.46
N ASN A 40 9.29 1.22 5.42
CA ASN A 40 10.29 0.19 5.17
C ASN A 40 9.66 -1.12 4.68
N ARG A 41 8.42 -1.44 5.08
CA ARG A 41 7.68 -2.58 4.56
C ARG A 41 7.33 -2.43 3.09
N PHE A 42 6.99 -1.23 2.60
CA PHE A 42 6.68 -1.03 1.19
C PHE A 42 7.93 -0.78 0.34
N CYS A 43 8.85 0.07 0.78
CA CYS A 43 9.99 0.47 -0.04
C CYS A 43 11.07 -0.61 -0.19
N ASN A 44 11.06 -1.65 0.64
CA ASN A 44 11.93 -2.81 0.51
C ASN A 44 11.28 -3.99 -0.22
N GLU A 45 10.01 -3.89 -0.63
CA GLU A 45 9.36 -4.93 -1.43
C GLU A 45 9.43 -4.65 -2.91
N ASP A 46 9.44 -5.74 -3.67
CA ASP A 46 9.32 -5.70 -5.12
C ASP A 46 7.91 -5.25 -5.55
N GLU A 47 7.84 -4.66 -6.74
CA GLU A 47 6.60 -4.11 -7.27
C GLU A 47 5.53 -5.19 -7.50
N ASP A 48 5.93 -6.40 -7.91
CA ASP A 48 4.99 -7.49 -8.20
C ASP A 48 4.29 -7.95 -6.91
N THR A 49 5.01 -8.01 -5.79
CA THR A 49 4.47 -8.29 -4.47
C THR A 49 3.49 -7.20 -4.04
N ILE A 50 3.84 -5.91 -4.17
CA ILE A 50 2.95 -4.80 -3.81
C ILE A 50 1.68 -4.85 -4.66
N ARG A 51 1.83 -5.06 -5.98
CA ARG A 51 0.72 -5.18 -6.93
C ARG A 51 -0.21 -6.33 -6.54
N LYS A 52 0.35 -7.50 -6.18
CA LYS A 52 -0.42 -8.66 -5.72
C LYS A 52 -1.20 -8.35 -4.44
N LEU A 53 -0.58 -7.67 -3.47
CA LEU A 53 -1.27 -7.29 -2.23
C LEU A 53 -2.43 -6.33 -2.49
N ILE A 54 -2.26 -5.40 -3.44
CA ILE A 54 -3.34 -4.50 -3.88
C ILE A 54 -4.49 -5.30 -4.51
N ASP A 55 -4.16 -6.23 -5.40
CA ASP A 55 -5.16 -7.11 -6.03
C ASP A 55 -5.92 -7.94 -5.00
N GLU A 56 -5.23 -8.53 -4.03
CA GLU A 56 -5.85 -9.30 -2.94
C GLU A 56 -6.82 -8.43 -2.11
N VAL A 57 -6.45 -7.18 -1.82
CA VAL A 57 -7.30 -6.26 -1.06
C VAL A 57 -8.54 -5.89 -1.87
N ILE A 58 -8.37 -5.55 -3.15
CA ILE A 58 -9.47 -5.17 -4.02
C ILE A 58 -10.42 -6.36 -4.21
N GLU A 59 -9.91 -7.56 -4.47
CA GLU A 59 -10.74 -8.74 -4.74
C GLU A 59 -11.45 -9.23 -3.49
N TYR A 60 -10.72 -9.41 -2.38
CA TYR A 60 -11.22 -10.15 -1.22
C TYR A 60 -11.67 -9.27 -0.06
N ILE A 61 -11.18 -8.04 0.06
CA ILE A 61 -11.48 -7.17 1.22
C ILE A 61 -12.53 -6.13 0.85
N THR A 62 -12.40 -5.48 -0.29
CA THR A 62 -13.35 -4.44 -0.73
C THR A 62 -14.43 -4.98 -1.67
N SER A 63 -14.40 -6.29 -1.97
CA SER A 63 -15.34 -6.98 -2.88
C SER A 63 -15.43 -6.32 -4.27
N GLY A 64 -14.27 -5.95 -4.83
CA GLY A 64 -14.11 -5.35 -6.15
C GLY A 64 -14.16 -3.82 -6.18
N LYS A 65 -14.47 -3.16 -5.06
CA LYS A 65 -14.49 -1.69 -4.98
C LYS A 65 -13.05 -1.13 -5.03
N GLY A 66 -12.83 -0.11 -5.85
CA GLY A 66 -11.50 0.50 -6.02
C GLY A 66 -10.61 -0.21 -7.05
N LYS A 67 -11.17 -1.09 -7.88
CA LYS A 67 -10.46 -1.73 -9.00
C LYS A 67 -9.87 -0.70 -9.99
N ASP A 68 -10.58 0.39 -10.20
CA ASP A 68 -10.18 1.55 -10.98
C ASP A 68 -9.02 2.33 -10.35
N LYS A 69 -8.82 2.22 -9.03
CA LYS A 69 -7.75 2.89 -8.27
C LYS A 69 -6.47 2.06 -8.12
N ARG A 70 -6.43 0.83 -8.64
CA ARG A 70 -5.30 -0.10 -8.48
C ARG A 70 -3.95 0.54 -8.84
N ASP A 71 -3.86 1.07 -10.06
CA ASP A 71 -2.61 1.64 -10.57
C ASP A 71 -2.29 2.96 -9.86
N GLU A 72 -3.31 3.71 -9.44
CA GLU A 72 -3.15 4.94 -8.66
C GLU A 72 -2.52 4.65 -7.28
N VAL A 73 -2.99 3.62 -6.57
CA VAL A 73 -2.43 3.18 -5.29
C VAL A 73 -0.99 2.70 -5.46
N LEU A 74 -0.73 1.87 -6.48
CA LEU A 74 0.62 1.38 -6.76
C LEU A 74 1.58 2.54 -7.03
N ASN A 75 1.17 3.47 -7.90
CA ASN A 75 1.97 4.64 -8.24
C ASN A 75 2.22 5.52 -7.01
N ALA A 76 1.21 5.80 -6.19
CA ALA A 76 1.38 6.61 -4.98
C ALA A 76 2.41 6.02 -4.01
N ILE A 77 2.37 4.69 -3.79
CA ILE A 77 3.34 3.99 -2.94
C ILE A 77 4.75 4.04 -3.55
N ARG A 78 4.87 3.76 -4.85
CA ARG A 78 6.17 3.71 -5.55
C ARG A 78 6.81 5.09 -5.64
N SER A 79 6.05 6.11 -6.04
CA SER A 79 6.51 7.50 -6.11
C SER A 79 7.09 7.95 -4.77
N PHE A 80 6.41 7.64 -3.65
CA PHE A 80 6.93 7.94 -2.32
C PHE A 80 8.30 7.30 -2.06
N CYS A 81 8.47 6.02 -2.42
CA CYS A 81 9.73 5.30 -2.21
C CYS A 81 10.87 5.79 -3.13
N THR A 82 10.57 6.38 -4.29
CA THR A 82 11.56 6.92 -5.22
C THR A 82 11.90 8.40 -4.97
N GLU A 83 10.98 9.19 -4.41
CA GLU A 83 11.19 10.62 -4.12
C GLU A 83 12.06 10.86 -2.86
N GLY A 84 12.40 9.80 -2.11
CA GLY A 84 13.15 9.85 -0.85
C GLY A 84 14.66 9.59 -0.94
N THR A 85 15.24 9.50 -2.15
CA THR A 85 16.70 9.47 -2.39
C THR A 85 17.18 10.81 -2.89
#